data_AF-A0A1E3IQL4-F1
#
_entry.id   AF-A0A1E3IQL4-F1
#
_cell.length_a   1.000
_cell.length_b   1.000
_cell.length_c   1.000
_cell.angle_alpha   90.00
_cell.angle_beta   90.00
_cell.angle_gamma   90.00
#
_symmetry.space_group_name_H-M   'P 1'
#
loop_
_entity.id
_entity.type
_entity.pdbx_description
1 polymer ?
#
loop_
_entity_poly.entity_id
_entity_poly.type
_entity_poly.pdbx_seq_one_letter_code
_entity_poly.pdbx_strand_id
1 'polypeptide(L)'
;MRPSTSYDANGFAEYESAPEAIETWEKVAMIFAGPLAALQGKIVPKCFGAGSGVMYASRERGRRDVYLWVLERVDDDVVANRYLFRSLHNVRVLHYRHLLCYHVSRRADGNLCLVDFEEARFVPPGEDGDEDLEMEMRDLESTLGLEGR
;
A
#
# COMPACT_ATOMS: atom_id res chain seq x y z
N MET A 1 -8.19 11.80 -15.06
CA MET A 1 -8.99 10.57 -15.21
C MET A 1 -8.56 9.67 -14.07
N ARG A 2 -9.46 9.29 -13.16
CA ARG A 2 -9.10 8.39 -12.04
C ARG A 2 -8.89 6.99 -12.66
N PRO A 3 -7.83 6.26 -12.31
CA PRO A 3 -7.82 4.82 -12.54
C PRO A 3 -9.04 4.26 -11.77
N SER A 4 -9.94 3.58 -12.45
CA SER A 4 -11.11 2.94 -11.84
C SER A 4 -10.65 1.59 -11.29
N THR A 5 -9.96 1.61 -10.16
CA THR A 5 -9.55 0.37 -9.51
C THR A 5 -10.78 -0.27 -8.88
N SER A 6 -11.41 -1.22 -9.57
CA SER A 6 -12.35 -2.16 -8.93
C SER A 6 -11.55 -3.27 -8.28
N TYR A 7 -11.99 -3.69 -7.09
CA TYR A 7 -11.43 -4.87 -6.44
C TYR A 7 -12.32 -6.07 -6.77
N ASP A 8 -11.73 -7.17 -7.20
CA ASP A 8 -12.48 -8.41 -7.39
C ASP A 8 -12.95 -8.99 -6.03
N ALA A 9 -13.77 -10.03 -6.06
CA ALA A 9 -14.27 -10.68 -4.84
C ALA A 9 -13.16 -11.26 -3.92
N ASN A 10 -11.91 -11.30 -4.39
CA ASN A 10 -10.75 -11.77 -3.65
C ASN A 10 -9.82 -10.61 -3.22
N GLY A 11 -10.18 -9.35 -3.51
CA GLY A 11 -9.41 -8.17 -3.14
C GLY A 11 -8.29 -7.80 -4.12
N PHE A 12 -8.30 -8.32 -5.35
CA PHE A 12 -7.29 -7.93 -6.36
C PHE A 12 -7.72 -6.69 -7.13
N ALA A 13 -6.76 -5.78 -7.36
CA ALA A 13 -6.93 -4.61 -8.22
C ALA A 13 -7.15 -5.03 -9.69
N GLU A 14 -8.28 -4.61 -10.25
CA GLU A 14 -8.57 -4.69 -11.67
C GLU A 14 -8.20 -3.36 -12.34
N TYR A 15 -7.54 -3.45 -13.50
CA TYR A 15 -7.22 -2.31 -14.36
C TYR A 15 -7.97 -2.44 -15.68
N GLU A 16 -8.49 -1.33 -16.20
CA GLU A 16 -9.24 -1.32 -17.46
C GLU A 16 -8.33 -1.60 -18.66
N SER A 17 -7.03 -1.31 -18.54
CA SER A 17 -6.07 -1.49 -19.62
C SER A 17 -4.65 -1.85 -19.16
N ALA A 18 -3.87 -2.48 -20.05
CA ALA A 18 -2.47 -2.79 -19.78
C ALA A 18 -1.59 -1.54 -19.57
N PRO A 19 -1.75 -0.43 -20.32
CA PRO A 19 -1.02 0.82 -20.04
C PRO A 19 -1.26 1.37 -18.63
N GLU A 20 -2.50 1.34 -18.16
CA GLU A 20 -2.86 1.78 -16.80
C GLU A 20 -2.21 0.90 -15.72
N ALA A 21 -2.19 -0.42 -15.92
CA ALA A 21 -1.51 -1.35 -15.03
C ALA A 21 0.00 -1.10 -14.99
N ILE A 22 0.63 -0.84 -16.16
CA ILE A 22 2.05 -0.52 -16.26
C ILE A 22 2.36 0.79 -15.52
N GLU A 23 1.60 1.86 -15.79
CA GLU A 23 1.80 3.16 -15.15
C GLU A 23 1.66 3.06 -13.62
N THR A 24 0.66 2.33 -13.14
CA THR A 24 0.46 2.10 -11.70
C THR A 24 1.63 1.34 -11.10
N TRP A 25 2.08 0.27 -11.75
CA TRP A 25 3.24 -0.50 -11.30
C TRP A 25 4.53 0.32 -11.28
N GLU A 26 4.79 1.14 -12.31
CA GLU A 26 5.95 2.02 -12.37
C GLU A 26 5.93 3.04 -11.22
N LYS A 27 4.76 3.61 -10.90
CA LYS A 27 4.59 4.49 -9.73
C LYS A 27 4.94 3.78 -8.43
N VAL A 28 4.40 2.57 -8.21
CA VAL A 28 4.71 1.76 -7.02
C VAL A 28 6.21 1.46 -6.95
N ALA A 29 6.82 1.02 -8.06
CA ALA A 29 8.24 0.72 -8.13
C ALA A 29 9.11 1.93 -7.76
N MET A 30 8.75 3.13 -8.23
CA MET A 30 9.45 4.38 -7.90
C MET A 30 9.34 4.73 -6.41
N ILE A 31 8.18 4.50 -5.80
CA ILE A 31 7.99 4.72 -4.35
C ILE A 31 8.84 3.73 -3.53
N PHE A 32 8.90 2.47 -3.95
CA PHE A 32 9.73 1.43 -3.33
C PHE A 32 11.23 1.69 -3.46
N ALA A 33 11.68 2.16 -4.63
CA ALA A 33 13.07 2.51 -4.89
C ALA A 33 13.49 3.84 -4.24
N GLY A 34 12.53 4.73 -3.94
CA GLY A 34 12.76 6.03 -3.33
C GLY A 34 12.36 6.07 -1.86
N PRO A 35 11.27 6.78 -1.49
CA PRO A 35 10.89 7.03 -0.10
C PRO A 35 10.80 5.79 0.80
N LEU A 36 10.36 4.65 0.28
CA LEU A 36 10.22 3.43 1.08
C LEU A 36 11.51 2.62 1.19
N ALA A 37 12.59 2.98 0.50
CA ALA A 37 13.82 2.17 0.46
C ALA A 37 14.34 1.83 1.86
N ALA A 38 14.30 2.79 2.79
CA ALA A 38 14.73 2.61 4.18
C ALA A 38 13.77 1.78 5.06
N LEU A 39 12.52 1.61 4.60
CA LEU A 39 11.44 0.92 5.30
C LEU A 39 11.27 -0.55 4.87
N GLN A 40 11.91 -0.93 3.77
CA GLN A 40 11.87 -2.28 3.23
C GLN A 40 12.39 -3.33 4.21
N GLY A 41 11.61 -4.40 4.42
CA GLY A 41 11.89 -5.44 5.40
C GLY A 41 11.61 -5.01 6.85
N LYS A 42 10.94 -3.87 7.06
CA LYS A 42 10.47 -3.42 8.38
C LYS A 42 9.00 -3.04 8.34
N ILE A 43 8.67 -1.90 7.75
CA ILE A 43 7.32 -1.35 7.66
C ILE A 43 6.63 -1.80 6.39
N VAL A 44 7.41 -2.02 5.32
CA VAL A 44 6.93 -2.57 4.04
C VAL A 44 7.76 -3.80 3.67
N PRO A 45 7.26 -4.69 2.81
CA PRO A 45 8.05 -5.81 2.30
C PRO A 45 9.31 -5.38 1.53
N LYS A 46 10.30 -6.26 1.36
CA LYS A 46 11.53 -5.99 0.59
C LYS A 46 11.33 -6.11 -0.93
N CYS A 47 11.19 -5.03 -1.67
CA CYS A 47 11.20 -5.14 -3.12
C CYS A 47 12.57 -5.67 -3.63
N PHE A 48 12.63 -6.91 -4.10
CA PHE A 48 13.85 -7.54 -4.63
C PHE A 48 14.16 -7.14 -6.08
N GLY A 49 13.37 -6.22 -6.63
CA GLY A 49 13.50 -5.71 -7.99
C GLY A 49 12.14 -5.58 -8.66
N ALA A 50 12.06 -4.63 -9.58
CA ALA A 50 10.97 -4.54 -10.53
C ALA A 50 11.25 -5.61 -11.60
N GLY A 51 10.56 -6.75 -11.57
CA GLY A 51 10.76 -7.79 -12.58
C GLY A 51 10.55 -7.19 -13.96
N SER A 52 11.58 -7.20 -14.82
CA SER A 52 11.41 -6.86 -16.24
C SER A 52 10.66 -8.02 -16.90
N GLY A 53 9.34 -7.91 -16.96
CA GLY A 53 8.47 -8.97 -17.48
C GLY A 53 7.23 -8.37 -18.14
N VAL A 54 6.74 -9.07 -19.16
CA VAL A 54 5.48 -8.75 -19.82
C VAL A 54 4.34 -8.96 -18.83
N MET A 55 3.56 -7.91 -18.54
CA MET A 55 2.36 -8.02 -17.72
C MET A 55 1.24 -8.72 -18.52
N TYR A 56 1.15 -10.03 -18.26
CA TYR A 56 0.09 -10.99 -18.51
C TYR A 56 -1.35 -10.67 -18.96
N ALA A 57 -2.01 -9.50 -18.84
CA ALA A 57 -3.52 -9.37 -18.71
C ALA A 57 -4.36 -10.51 -19.37
N SER A 58 -4.69 -11.60 -18.64
CA SER A 58 -5.35 -12.78 -19.23
C SER A 58 -6.80 -12.84 -18.79
N ARG A 59 -7.69 -13.10 -19.76
CA ARG A 59 -9.12 -13.37 -19.58
C ARG A 59 -9.44 -14.62 -18.75
N GLU A 60 -8.43 -15.37 -18.32
CA GLU A 60 -8.59 -16.55 -17.48
C GLU A 60 -8.21 -16.22 -16.04
N ARG A 61 -9.17 -16.45 -15.14
CA ARG A 61 -9.05 -16.38 -13.68
C ARG A 61 -7.81 -17.16 -13.22
N GLY A 62 -6.70 -16.46 -13.02
CA GLY A 62 -5.45 -17.03 -12.57
C GLY A 62 -4.63 -15.97 -11.84
N ARG A 63 -4.41 -16.22 -10.54
CA ARG A 63 -3.56 -15.51 -9.59
C ARG A 63 -2.39 -14.76 -10.24
N ARG A 64 -2.20 -13.49 -9.88
CA ARG A 64 -0.99 -12.74 -10.18
C ARG A 64 -0.54 -11.91 -8.99
N ASP A 65 0.22 -12.57 -8.14
CA ASP A 65 1.17 -11.89 -7.27
C ASP A 65 2.51 -11.91 -8.01
N VAL A 66 2.96 -10.78 -8.54
CA VAL A 66 4.41 -10.60 -8.76
C VAL A 66 4.95 -9.82 -7.57
N TYR A 67 4.71 -10.41 -6.41
CA TYR A 67 5.51 -10.19 -5.23
C TYR A 67 5.62 -11.54 -4.52
N LEU A 68 6.82 -12.10 -4.41
CA LEU A 68 7.07 -13.33 -3.64
C LEU A 68 6.98 -13.02 -2.14
N TRP A 69 5.78 -12.77 -1.64
CA TRP A 69 5.53 -12.59 -0.21
C TRP A 69 4.68 -13.73 0.34
N VAL A 70 5.19 -14.40 1.38
CA VAL A 70 4.35 -15.24 2.25
C VAL A 70 3.82 -14.33 3.34
N LEU A 71 2.58 -13.86 3.15
CA LEU A 71 1.91 -12.96 4.07
C LEU A 71 0.65 -13.62 4.63
N GLU A 72 0.46 -13.47 5.93
CA GLU A 72 -0.78 -13.81 6.60
C GLU A 72 -1.53 -12.51 6.87
N ARG A 73 -2.80 -12.45 6.47
CA ARG A 73 -3.67 -11.31 6.77
C ARG A 73 -3.93 -11.24 8.27
N VAL A 74 -3.86 -10.04 8.84
CA VAL A 74 -4.12 -9.81 10.27
C VAL A 74 -5.17 -8.74 10.43
N ASP A 75 -6.18 -9.03 11.24
CA ASP A 75 -7.18 -8.04 11.63
C ASP A 75 -6.74 -7.30 12.91
N ASP A 76 -6.91 -5.98 12.89
CA ASP A 76 -7.09 -5.08 14.04
C ASP A 76 -6.04 -5.08 15.19
N ASP A 77 -4.74 -5.10 14.88
CA ASP A 77 -3.73 -4.61 15.84
C ASP A 77 -3.63 -3.08 15.75
N VAL A 78 -4.43 -2.39 16.56
CA VAL A 78 -4.51 -0.92 16.62
C VAL A 78 -3.14 -0.26 16.83
N VAL A 79 -2.32 -0.81 17.74
CA VAL A 79 -1.03 -0.21 18.09
C VAL A 79 -0.06 -0.37 16.93
N ALA A 80 -0.02 -1.54 16.32
CA ALA A 80 0.81 -1.79 15.16
C ALA A 80 0.38 -0.96 13.95
N ASN A 81 -0.93 -0.83 13.69
CA ASN A 81 -1.45 0.01 12.61
C ASN A 81 -0.96 1.45 12.73
N ARG A 82 -1.15 2.10 13.90
CA ARG A 82 -0.65 3.48 14.12
C ARG A 82 0.85 3.58 13.94
N TYR A 83 1.62 2.60 14.41
CA TYR A 83 3.07 2.58 14.25
C TYR A 83 3.50 2.48 12.78
N LEU A 84 2.85 1.60 12.01
CA LEU A 84 3.13 1.40 10.60
C LEU A 84 2.85 2.67 9.78
N PHE A 85 1.66 3.26 9.94
CA PHE A 85 1.26 4.49 9.23
C PHE A 85 2.12 5.69 9.62
N ARG A 86 2.43 5.89 10.91
CA ARG A 86 3.37 6.94 11.32
C ARG A 86 4.75 6.77 10.70
N SER A 87 5.25 5.53 10.64
CA SER A 87 6.55 5.26 10.03
C SER A 87 6.55 5.54 8.53
N LEU A 88 5.41 5.31 7.86
CA LEU A 88 5.19 5.67 6.48
C LEU A 88 5.14 7.20 6.27
N HIS A 89 4.41 7.92 7.12
CA HIS A 89 4.30 9.39 7.05
C HIS A 89 5.62 10.10 7.32
N ASN A 90 6.49 9.50 8.15
CA ASN A 90 7.84 10.02 8.39
C ASN A 90 8.72 10.06 7.11
N VAL A 91 8.43 9.21 6.12
CA VAL A 91 9.07 9.27 4.79
C VAL A 91 8.20 9.97 3.75
N ARG A 92 7.14 10.65 4.21
CA ARG A 92 6.20 11.45 3.42
C ARG A 92 5.53 10.67 2.29
N VAL A 93 5.14 9.44 2.58
CA VAL A 93 4.28 8.65 1.69
C VAL A 93 2.89 8.63 2.27
N LEU A 94 1.92 9.02 1.45
CA LEU A 94 0.51 8.78 1.69
C LEU A 94 0.18 7.40 1.13
N HIS A 95 -0.43 6.53 1.92
CA HIS A 95 -0.77 5.17 1.50
C HIS A 95 -2.02 5.19 0.63
N TYR A 96 -3.13 5.66 1.19
CA TYR A 96 -4.42 5.77 0.56
C TYR A 96 -5.42 6.54 1.43
N ARG A 97 -6.39 7.23 0.81
CA ARG A 97 -7.40 8.01 1.53
C ARG A 97 -8.54 7.16 2.11
N HIS A 98 -8.75 5.93 1.65
CA HIS A 98 -9.77 5.03 2.22
C HIS A 98 -9.12 3.83 2.90
N LEU A 99 -8.70 4.06 4.13
CA LEU A 99 -7.99 3.05 4.90
C LEU A 99 -8.92 1.90 5.27
N LEU A 100 -8.61 0.72 4.75
CA LEU A 100 -9.22 -0.52 5.17
C LEU A 100 -8.18 -1.29 5.98
N CYS A 101 -8.61 -1.98 7.04
CA CYS A 101 -7.77 -2.85 7.87
C CYS A 101 -7.09 -4.00 7.07
N TYR A 102 -7.41 -4.12 5.79
CA TYR A 102 -6.90 -5.14 4.87
C TYR A 102 -5.48 -4.89 4.39
N HIS A 103 -4.93 -3.68 4.58
CA HIS A 103 -3.59 -3.30 4.09
C HIS A 103 -2.47 -3.65 5.07
N VAL A 104 -2.77 -4.31 6.19
CA VAL A 104 -1.77 -4.84 7.12
C VAL A 104 -1.65 -6.35 6.99
N SER A 105 -0.42 -6.80 6.85
CA SER A 105 -0.08 -8.21 6.71
C SER A 105 1.04 -8.60 7.66
N ARG A 106 1.03 -9.84 8.14
CA ARG A 106 2.10 -10.45 8.91
C ARG A 106 3.05 -11.17 7.98
N ARG A 107 4.33 -10.89 8.15
CA ARG A 107 5.42 -11.56 7.43
C ARG A 107 5.80 -12.86 8.12
N ALA A 108 6.58 -13.68 7.42
CA ALA A 108 7.12 -14.93 7.94
C ALA A 108 7.97 -14.79 9.23
N ASP A 109 8.51 -13.61 9.51
CA ASP A 109 9.23 -13.32 10.77
C ASP A 109 8.31 -12.90 11.93
N GLY A 110 6.98 -12.96 11.72
CA GLY A 110 5.96 -12.61 12.70
C GLY A 110 5.68 -11.10 12.80
N ASN A 111 6.48 -10.24 12.16
CA ASN A 111 6.29 -8.80 12.17
C ASN A 111 5.21 -8.35 11.18
N LEU A 112 4.51 -7.27 11.51
CA LEU A 112 3.50 -6.66 10.64
C LEU A 112 4.13 -5.68 9.64
N CYS A 113 3.52 -5.55 8.47
CA CYS A 113 3.90 -4.60 7.43
C CYS A 113 2.67 -4.12 6.64
N LEU A 114 2.82 -2.97 5.97
CA LEU A 114 1.85 -2.43 5.03
C LEU A 114 2.03 -3.08 3.65
N VAL A 115 0.92 -3.31 2.95
CA VAL A 115 0.83 -3.80 1.57
C VAL A 115 -0.08 -2.89 0.73
N ASP A 116 -0.28 -3.20 -0.54
CA ASP A 116 -1.22 -2.52 -1.46
C ASP A 116 -0.93 -1.02 -1.65
N PHE A 117 0.16 -0.72 -2.36
CA PHE A 117 0.67 0.64 -2.57
C PHE A 117 0.23 1.26 -3.91
N GLU A 118 -0.72 0.67 -4.63
CA GLU A 118 -1.16 1.09 -5.96
C GLU A 118 -1.64 2.55 -6.00
N GLU A 119 -2.26 3.01 -4.92
CA GLU A 119 -2.75 4.38 -4.77
C GLU A 119 -1.79 5.29 -3.98
N ALA A 120 -0.68 4.73 -3.51
CA ALA A 120 0.26 5.47 -2.68
C ALA A 120 0.97 6.56 -3.50
N ARG A 121 1.32 7.64 -2.82
CA ARG A 121 2.04 8.76 -3.42
C ARG A 121 3.00 9.43 -2.45
N PHE A 122 4.09 9.94 -3.00
CA PHE A 122 4.94 10.86 -2.26
C PHE A 122 4.24 12.22 -2.11
N VAL A 123 4.35 12.81 -0.92
CA VAL A 123 3.76 14.09 -0.58
C VAL A 123 4.88 15.07 -0.23
N PRO A 124 5.09 16.13 -1.02
CA PRO A 124 6.09 17.14 -0.71
C PRO A 124 5.86 17.78 0.68
N PRO A 125 6.92 18.28 1.35
CA PRO A 125 6.75 19.12 2.52
C PRO A 125 5.95 20.39 2.20
N GLY A 126 5.09 20.81 3.12
CA GLY A 126 4.23 21.98 2.97
C GLY A 126 2.88 21.77 3.66
N GLU A 127 2.14 22.86 3.89
CA GLU A 127 0.87 22.85 4.64
C GLU A 127 -0.14 21.85 4.06
N ASP A 128 -0.40 21.91 2.75
CA ASP A 128 -1.29 20.95 2.07
C ASP A 128 -0.84 19.50 2.24
N GLY A 129 0.47 19.27 2.20
CA GLY A 129 1.04 17.94 2.32
C GLY A 129 1.04 17.41 3.75
N ASP A 130 1.19 18.29 4.74
CA ASP A 130 1.07 17.95 6.15
C ASP A 130 -0.39 17.66 6.51
N GLU A 131 -1.33 18.46 6.00
CA GLU A 131 -2.78 18.24 6.16
C GLU A 131 -3.22 16.90 5.57
N ASP A 132 -2.73 16.56 4.38
CA ASP A 132 -2.99 15.30 3.69
C ASP A 132 -2.57 14.07 4.53
N LEU A 133 -1.38 14.10 5.15
CA LEU A 133 -0.89 13.03 6.02
C LEU A 133 -1.66 12.97 7.34
N GLU A 134 -2.00 14.12 7.92
CA GLU A 134 -2.84 14.19 9.12
C GLU A 134 -4.24 13.63 8.87
N MET A 135 -4.84 13.93 7.71
CA MET A 135 -6.15 13.44 7.32
C MET A 135 -6.15 11.92 7.21
N GLU A 136 -5.14 11.34 6.54
CA GLU A 136 -4.99 9.88 6.48
C GLU A 136 -4.87 9.26 7.87
N MET A 137 -4.10 9.87 8.78
CA MET A 137 -3.98 9.38 10.15
C MET A 137 -5.31 9.46 10.92
N ARG A 138 -6.12 10.51 10.72
CA ARG A 138 -7.45 10.64 11.33
C ARG A 138 -8.41 9.58 10.78
N ASP A 139 -8.41 9.36 9.47
CA ASP A 139 -9.21 8.33 8.81
C ASP A 139 -8.84 6.92 9.33
N LEU A 140 -7.55 6.68 9.61
CA LEU A 140 -7.07 5.43 10.22
C LEU A 140 -7.67 5.26 11.62
N GLU A 141 -7.54 6.28 12.45
CA GLU A 141 -8.00 6.25 13.84
C GLU A 141 -9.52 6.10 13.91
N SER A 142 -10.25 6.71 12.98
CA SER A 142 -11.69 6.50 12.77
C SER A 142 -12.02 5.05 12.45
N THR A 143 -11.34 4.47 11.45
CA THR A 143 -11.53 3.08 11.03
C THR A 143 -11.23 2.09 12.15
N LEU A 144 -10.24 2.39 12.99
CA LEU A 144 -9.88 1.59 14.17
C LEU A 144 -10.80 1.82 15.38
N GLY A 145 -11.83 2.67 15.27
CA GLY A 145 -12.78 2.97 16.34
C GLY A 145 -12.17 3.72 17.52
N LEU A 146 -11.16 4.57 17.27
CA LEU A 146 -10.45 5.35 18.29
C LEU A 146 -10.95 6.78 18.44
N GLU A 147 -11.99 7.18 17.70
CA GLU A 147 -12.59 8.51 17.83
C GLU A 147 -13.08 8.75 19.27
N GLY A 148 -12.50 9.76 19.93
CA GLY A 148 -12.90 10.20 21.27
C GLY A 148 -12.18 9.53 22.46
N ARG A 149 -11.05 8.83 22.23
CA ARG A 149 -10.18 8.30 23.29
C ARG A 149 -8.89 9.10 23.49
#